data_AF-A0A382V8L3-F1
#
_entry.id   AF-A0A382V8L3-F1
#
_cell.length_a   1.000
_cell.length_b   1.000
_cell.length_c   1.000
_cell.angle_alpha   90.00
_cell.angle_beta   90.00
_cell.angle_gamma   90.00
#
_symmetry.space_group_name_H-M   'P 1'
#
loop_
_entity.id
_entity.type
_entity.pdbx_description
1 polymer ?
#
loop_
_entity_poly.entity_id
_entity_poly.type
_entity_poly.pdbx_seq_one_letter_code
_entity_poly.pdbx_strand_id
1 'polypeptide(L)' 'MQLNPEYGRALNNLGAIRREFGDYTSAIELFERAVRTEPRSAESRNNLGLSYADAGRLSEAIAAYDQALQVD' A
#
# COMPACT_ATOMS: atom_id res chain seq x y z
N MET A 1 5.30 -18.71 2.30
CA MET A 1 3.87 -19.03 2.48
C MET A 1 3.10 -17.95 1.73
N GLN A 2 2.57 -18.24 0.55
CA GLN A 2 1.71 -17.29 -0.18
C GLN A 2 0.39 -17.21 0.59
N LEU A 3 0.14 -16.07 1.23
CA LEU A 3 -1.17 -15.79 1.79
C LEU A 3 -2.16 -15.63 0.63
N ASN A 4 -3.42 -16.00 0.84
CA ASN A 4 -4.46 -15.99 -0.18
C ASN A 4 -4.50 -14.62 -0.90
N PRO A 5 -4.39 -14.54 -2.24
CA PRO A 5 -4.47 -13.27 -2.98
C PRO A 5 -5.76 -12.47 -2.68
N GLU A 6 -6.87 -13.15 -2.39
CA GLU A 6 -8.10 -12.47 -1.95
C GLU A 6 -7.91 -11.63 -0.68
N TYR A 7 -6.99 -12.06 0.19
CA TYR A 7 -6.62 -11.35 1.39
C TYR A 7 -5.84 -10.06 1.08
N GLY A 8 -4.95 -10.08 0.08
CA GLY A 8 -4.20 -8.90 -0.36
C GLY A 8 -5.13 -7.82 -0.91
N ARG A 9 -6.08 -8.20 -1.77
CA ARG A 9 -7.10 -7.29 -2.31
C ARG A 9 -8.00 -6.68 -1.23
N ALA A 10 -8.45 -7.48 -0.27
CA ALA A 10 -9.26 -6.98 0.84
C ALA A 10 -8.50 -5.96 1.72
N LEU A 11 -7.22 -6.22 2.01
CA LEU A 11 -6.36 -5.28 2.73
C LEU A 11 -6.17 -3.97 1.96
N ASN A 12 -5.95 -4.05 0.65
CA ASN A 12 -5.81 -2.89 -0.23
C ASN A 12 -7.09 -2.02 -0.22
N ASN A 13 -8.26 -2.64 -0.36
CA ASN A 13 -9.54 -1.92 -0.35
C ASN A 13 -9.81 -1.25 1.01
N LEU A 14 -9.56 -1.95 2.12
CA LEU A 14 -9.72 -1.36 3.45
C LEU A 14 -8.72 -0.22 3.68
N GLY A 15 -7.48 -0.37 3.22
CA GLY A 15 -6.45 0.67 3.27
C GLY A 15 -6.88 1.93 2.51
N ALA A 16 -7.48 1.76 1.33
CA ALA A 16 -7.98 2.89 0.52
C ALA A 16 -9.09 3.66 1.25
N ILE A 17 -10.03 2.95 1.85
CA ILE A 17 -11.10 3.55 2.66
C ILE A 17 -10.49 4.31 3.85
N ARG A 18 -9.53 3.72 4.58
CA ARG A 18 -8.86 4.39 5.71
C ARG A 18 -8.14 5.67 5.27
N ARG A 19 -7.48 5.64 4.11
CA ARG A 19 -6.83 6.82 3.53
C ARG A 19 -7.84 7.93 3.23
N GLU A 20 -8.97 7.59 2.62
CA GLU A 20 -10.05 8.53 2.33
C GLU A 20 -10.65 9.15 3.61
N PHE A 21 -10.69 8.39 4.70
CA PHE A 21 -11.07 8.90 6.04
C PHE A 21 -9.99 9.75 6.73
N GLY A 22 -8.82 9.94 6.13
CA GLY A 22 -7.69 10.68 6.72
C GLY A 22 -6.88 9.88 7.75
N ASP A 23 -7.19 8.60 7.95
CA ASP A 23 -6.48 7.70 8.85
C ASP A 23 -5.27 7.07 8.13
N TYR A 24 -4.28 7.93 7.83
CA TYR A 24 -3.13 7.55 7.02
C TYR A 24 -2.25 6.50 7.68
N THR A 25 -2.14 6.51 9.02
CA THR A 25 -1.37 5.51 9.77
C THR A 25 -1.95 4.11 9.56
N SER A 26 -3.26 3.93 9.76
CA SER A 26 -3.90 2.63 9.53
C SER A 26 -3.87 2.23 8.06
N ALA A 27 -4.02 3.20 7.15
CA ALA A 27 -3.93 2.94 5.70
C ALA A 27 -2.55 2.37 5.32
N ILE A 28 -1.47 2.98 5.80
CA ILE A 28 -0.09 2.52 5.59
C ILE A 28 0.07 1.08 6.07
N GLU A 29 -0.34 0.77 7.31
CA GLU A 29 -0.21 -0.59 7.87
C GLU A 29 -0.96 -1.64 7.02
N LEU A 30 -2.13 -1.29 6.51
CA LEU A 30 -2.93 -2.16 5.66
C LEU A 30 -2.28 -2.38 4.30
N PHE A 31 -1.77 -1.33 3.66
CA PHE A 31 -1.07 -1.45 2.38
C PHE A 31 0.26 -2.20 2.51
N GLU A 32 1.02 -2.00 3.59
CA GLU A 32 2.22 -2.79 3.85
C GLU A 32 1.90 -4.29 4.00
N ARG A 33 0.79 -4.63 4.65
CA ARG A 33 0.31 -6.03 4.72
C ARG A 33 -0.14 -6.55 3.36
N ALA A 34 -0.77 -5.71 2.53
CA ALA A 34 -1.15 -6.07 1.18
C ALA A 34 0.09 -6.38 0.32
N VAL A 35 1.12 -5.53 0.37
CA VAL A 35 2.41 -5.74 -0.31
C VAL A 35 3.13 -7.00 0.19
N ARG A 36 3.05 -7.33 1.48
CA ARG A 36 3.61 -8.60 2.01
C ARG A 36 2.86 -9.83 1.50
N THR A 37 1.55 -9.72 1.30
CA THR A 37 0.70 -10.80 0.79
C THR A 37 0.91 -11.02 -0.70
N GLU A 38 0.98 -9.92 -1.46
CA GLU A 38 1.23 -9.91 -2.90
C GLU A 38 2.43 -9.00 -3.23
N PRO A 39 3.67 -9.52 -3.09
CA PRO A 39 4.87 -8.74 -3.37
C PRO A 39 5.02 -8.32 -4.83
N ARG A 40 4.13 -8.75 -5.72
CA ARG A 40 4.10 -8.33 -7.13
C ARG A 40 2.96 -7.36 -7.46
N SER A 41 2.22 -6.88 -6.46
CA SER A 41 1.18 -5.90 -6.67
C SER A 41 1.78 -4.49 -6.82
N ALA A 42 1.81 -3.98 -8.04
CA ALA A 42 2.14 -2.58 -8.32
C ALA A 42 1.07 -1.64 -7.71
N GLU A 43 -0.20 -2.04 -7.75
CA GLU A 43 -1.33 -1.30 -7.18
C GLU A 43 -1.15 -1.04 -5.68
N SER A 44 -0.85 -2.09 -4.90
CA SER A 44 -0.68 -1.96 -3.45
C SER A 44 0.51 -1.09 -3.07
N ARG A 45 1.58 -1.09 -3.87
CA ARG A 45 2.73 -0.20 -3.68
C ARG A 45 2.41 1.24 -4.04
N ASN A 46 1.68 1.46 -5.14
CA ASN A 46 1.20 2.79 -5.51
C ASN A 46 0.32 3.38 -4.41
N ASN A 47 -0.61 2.58 -3.87
CA ASN A 47 -1.47 3.02 -2.78
C ASN A 47 -0.70 3.28 -1.47
N LEU A 48 0.33 2.48 -1.18
CA LEU A 48 1.24 2.73 -0.06
C LEU A 48 1.99 4.06 -0.24
N GLY A 49 2.48 4.35 -1.45
CA GLY A 49 3.13 5.61 -1.80
C GLY A 49 2.21 6.82 -1.64
N LEU A 50 0.96 6.71 -2.09
CA LEU A 50 -0.07 7.74 -1.88
C LEU A 50 -0.31 7.98 -0.39
N SER A 51 -0.47 6.92 0.42
CA SER A 51 -0.69 7.06 1.85
C SER A 51 0.50 7.67 2.61
N TYR A 52 1.73 7.36 2.22
CA TYR A 52 2.90 8.05 2.77
C TYR A 52 2.92 9.53 2.38
N ALA A 53 2.57 9.87 1.15
CA ALA A 53 2.52 11.27 0.69
C ALA A 53 1.46 12.06 1.46
N ASP A 54 0.25 11.51 1.62
CA ASP A 54 -0.85 12.11 2.39
C ASP A 54 -0.46 12.30 3.87
N ALA A 55 0.38 11.42 4.43
CA ALA A 55 0.95 11.53 5.78
C ALA A 55 2.17 12.48 5.89
N GLY A 56 2.60 13.12 4.80
CA GLY A 56 3.79 13.98 4.76
C GLY A 56 5.13 13.24 4.77
N ARG A 57 5.12 11.91 4.63
CA ARG A 57 6.29 11.01 4.64
C ARG A 57 6.85 10.85 3.21
N LEU A 58 7.33 11.96 2.65
CA LEU A 58 7.67 12.04 1.22
C LEU A 58 8.80 11.10 0.79
N SER A 59 9.80 10.88 1.64
CA SER A 59 10.91 9.96 1.34
C SER A 59 10.43 8.52 1.18
N GLU A 60 9.55 8.06 2.08
CA GLU A 60 8.94 6.73 1.95
C GLU A 60 7.97 6.63 0.78
N ALA A 61 7.25 7.71 0.47
CA ALA A 61 6.38 7.76 -0.71
C ALA A 61 7.16 7.53 -2.00
N ILE A 62 8.28 8.24 -2.19
CA ILE A 62 9.17 8.07 -3.36
C ILE A 62 9.65 6.62 -3.44
N ALA A 63 10.15 6.06 -2.34
CA ALA A 63 10.62 4.68 -2.32
C ALA A 63 9.52 3.67 -2.70
N ALA A 64 8.29 3.88 -2.23
CA ALA A 64 7.16 3.02 -2.57
C ALA A 64 6.78 3.12 -4.06
N TYR A 65 6.83 4.32 -4.66
CA TYR A 65 6.59 4.49 -6.10
C TYR A 65 7.70 3.89 -6.96
N ASP A 66 8.96 4.08 -6.59
CA ASP A 66 10.09 3.44 -7.28
C ASP A 66 9.95 1.91 -7.28
N GLN A 67 9.56 1.35 -6.12
CA GLN A 67 9.27 -0.07 -6.03
C GLN A 67 8.04 -0.50 -6.84
N ALA A 68 7.03 0.36 -7.01
CA ALA A 68 5.87 0.06 -7.85
C ALA A 68 6.30 -0.06 -9.33
N LEU A 69 7.15 0.86 -9.80
CA LEU A 69 7.66 0.90 -11.17
C LEU A 69 8.60 -0.28 -11.51
N GLN A 70 9.26 -0.87 -10.52
CA GLN A 70 10.13 -2.03 -10.72
C GLN A 70 9.39 -3.36 -10.88
N VAL A 71 8.08 -3.37 -10.59
CA VAL A 71 7.29 -4.58 -10.44
C VAL A 71 6.23 -4.73 -11.54
N ASP A 72 6.11 -3.72 -12.39
CA ASP A 72 5.33 -3.73 -13.65
C ASP A 72 6.00 -4.62 -14.71
#